data_AF-A0A2E0XCB4-F1
#
_entry.id   AF-A0A2E0XCB4-F1
#
_cell.length_a   1.000
_cell.length_b   1.000
_cell.length_c   1.000
_cell.angle_alpha   90.00
_cell.angle_beta   90.00
_cell.angle_gamma   90.00
#
_symmetry.space_group_name_H-M   'P 1'
#
loop_
_entity.id
_entity.type
_entity.pdbx_description
1 polymer ?
#
loop_
_entity_poly.entity_id
_entity_poly.type
_entity_poly.pdbx_seq_one_letter_code
_entity_poly.pdbx_strand_id
1 'polypeptide(L)'
;MMVLAHVLSGMVCLHLGQMVVKRKDGRARWSNLPEWTWLALGLIFAFLSHAVVDTLAIFTYHDGSPSGSLFSRIVFWGWMLGGAATITWSLWTNVRYGYGILMVLIYDLWDHYLLRFTDGVLDGFPARFMGHYTHRFEALQLHQLEWLLLDSFFADVERHYGDPQFVAVELLFVGGLIASLAFLHRWRPLIPRSKRRKPNG
;
A
#
# COMPACT_ATOMS: atom_id res chain seq x y z
N MET A 1 4.98 9.89 0.90
CA MET A 1 3.92 9.01 0.34
C MET A 1 4.33 8.45 -1.03
N MET A 2 4.70 7.18 -1.06
CA MET A 2 4.93 6.42 -2.30
C MET A 2 3.64 5.68 -2.69
N VAL A 3 2.58 6.40 -3.10
CA VAL A 3 1.24 5.83 -3.37
C VAL A 3 1.30 4.55 -4.18
N LEU A 4 2.12 4.56 -5.24
CA LEU A 4 2.33 3.43 -6.12
C LEU A 4 2.86 2.19 -5.38
N ALA A 5 3.79 2.37 -4.44
CA ALA A 5 4.33 1.28 -3.64
C ALA A 5 3.24 0.61 -2.79
N HIS A 6 2.38 1.38 -2.12
CA HIS A 6 1.26 0.84 -1.36
C HIS A 6 0.28 0.08 -2.27
N VAL A 7 -0.12 0.67 -3.39
CA VAL A 7 -1.03 0.02 -4.34
C VAL A 7 -0.45 -1.33 -4.79
N LEU A 8 0.83 -1.36 -5.18
CA LEU A 8 1.49 -2.58 -5.61
C LEU A 8 1.64 -3.60 -4.46
N SER A 9 1.97 -3.17 -3.24
CA SER A 9 2.11 -4.05 -2.09
C SER A 9 0.78 -4.72 -1.75
N GLY A 10 -0.33 -3.99 -1.79
CA GLY A 10 -1.67 -4.54 -1.61
C GLY A 10 -2.00 -5.64 -2.63
N MET A 11 -1.61 -5.44 -3.89
CA MET A 11 -1.78 -6.45 -4.95
C MET A 11 -0.92 -7.69 -4.72
N VAL A 12 0.35 -7.52 -4.33
CA VAL A 12 1.28 -8.60 -4.02
C VAL A 12 0.79 -9.41 -2.81
N CYS A 13 0.29 -8.75 -1.77
CA CYS A 13 -0.20 -9.39 -0.55
C CYS A 13 -1.36 -10.36 -0.79
N LEU A 14 -2.25 -10.07 -1.75
CA LEU A 14 -3.30 -11.02 -2.14
C LEU A 14 -2.75 -12.33 -2.67
N HIS A 15 -1.67 -12.26 -3.47
CA HIS A 15 -1.00 -13.46 -3.95
C HIS A 15 -0.30 -14.22 -2.82
N LEU A 16 0.30 -13.51 -1.86
CA LEU A 16 0.90 -14.13 -0.69
C LEU A 16 -0.16 -14.89 0.13
N GLY A 17 -1.32 -14.28 0.38
CA GLY A 17 -2.47 -14.95 1.00
C GLY A 17 -2.90 -16.21 0.24
N GLN A 18 -2.93 -16.15 -1.10
CA GLN A 18 -3.16 -17.33 -1.95
C GLN A 18 -2.09 -18.41 -1.78
N MET A 19 -0.81 -18.04 -1.70
CA MET A 19 0.30 -19.01 -1.58
C MET A 19 0.31 -19.75 -0.24
N VAL A 20 -0.19 -19.11 0.82
CA VAL A 20 -0.37 -19.75 2.14
C VAL A 20 -1.42 -20.86 2.06
N VAL A 21 -2.54 -20.62 1.38
CA VAL A 21 -3.68 -21.55 1.36
C VAL A 21 -3.67 -22.52 0.18
N LYS A 22 -3.04 -22.16 -0.95
CA LYS A 22 -3.07 -22.93 -2.20
C LYS A 22 -1.68 -23.32 -2.69
N ARG A 23 -1.55 -24.56 -3.15
CA ARG A 23 -0.35 -25.08 -3.83
C ARG A 23 -0.26 -24.52 -5.26
N LYS A 24 0.87 -24.78 -5.94
CA LYS A 24 1.12 -24.26 -7.31
C LYS A 24 0.13 -24.79 -8.34
N ASP A 25 -0.36 -25.99 -8.13
CA ASP A 25 -1.38 -26.66 -8.94
C ASP A 25 -2.82 -26.19 -8.63
N GLY A 26 -2.99 -25.24 -7.70
CA GLY A 26 -4.28 -24.69 -7.30
C GLY A 26 -5.03 -25.50 -6.24
N ARG A 27 -4.51 -26.67 -5.82
CA ARG A 27 -5.11 -27.46 -4.74
C ARG A 27 -4.93 -26.76 -3.39
N ALA A 28 -5.91 -26.94 -2.50
CA ALA A 28 -5.79 -26.47 -1.12
C ALA A 28 -4.59 -27.15 -0.44
N ARG A 29 -3.79 -26.36 0.29
CA ARG A 29 -2.66 -26.84 1.07
C ARG A 29 -3.13 -27.53 2.35
N TRP A 30 -4.18 -27.00 2.94
CA TRP A 30 -4.73 -27.41 4.22
C TRP A 30 -6.12 -28.03 4.01
N SER A 31 -6.42 -29.13 4.71
CA SER A 31 -7.76 -29.71 4.73
C SER A 31 -8.72 -28.83 5.54
N ASN A 32 -9.97 -28.71 5.08
CA ASN A 32 -11.08 -28.04 5.79
C ASN A 32 -11.01 -26.51 5.92
N LEU A 33 -10.16 -25.81 5.16
CA LEU A 33 -10.24 -24.34 5.09
C LEU A 33 -11.30 -23.88 4.08
N PRO A 34 -12.14 -22.89 4.44
CA PRO A 34 -13.02 -22.22 3.50
C PRO A 34 -12.26 -21.61 2.31
N GLU A 35 -12.88 -21.55 1.14
CA GLU A 35 -12.22 -20.98 -0.04
C GLU A 35 -11.84 -19.50 0.15
N TRP A 36 -12.57 -18.74 0.95
CA TRP A 36 -12.29 -17.31 1.17
C TRP A 36 -11.08 -17.04 2.07
N THR A 37 -10.54 -18.04 2.77
CA THR A 37 -9.44 -17.84 3.73
C THR A 37 -8.21 -17.20 3.11
N TRP A 38 -7.89 -17.51 1.84
CA TRP A 38 -6.74 -16.89 1.18
C TRP A 38 -6.92 -15.37 1.00
N LEU A 39 -8.15 -14.93 0.77
CA LEU A 39 -8.47 -13.52 0.59
C LEU A 39 -8.32 -12.82 1.93
N ALA A 40 -8.90 -13.37 3.00
CA ALA A 40 -8.76 -12.81 4.35
C ALA A 40 -7.29 -12.66 4.76
N LEU A 41 -6.46 -13.69 4.56
CA LEU A 41 -5.02 -13.59 4.84
C LEU A 41 -4.34 -12.54 3.96
N GLY A 42 -4.68 -12.48 2.68
CA GLY A 42 -4.16 -11.47 1.76
C GLY A 42 -4.52 -10.04 2.18
N LEU A 43 -5.72 -9.82 2.72
CA LEU A 43 -6.17 -8.52 3.24
C LEU A 43 -5.45 -8.15 4.54
N ILE A 44 -5.23 -9.11 5.44
CA ILE A 44 -4.41 -8.90 6.65
C ILE A 44 -2.99 -8.51 6.26
N PHE A 45 -2.38 -9.23 5.32
CA PHE A 45 -1.05 -8.88 4.80
C PHE A 45 -1.04 -7.50 4.13
N ALA A 46 -2.06 -7.16 3.34
CA ALA A 46 -2.16 -5.86 2.70
C ALA A 46 -2.25 -4.73 3.74
N PHE A 47 -3.07 -4.89 4.78
CA PHE A 47 -3.18 -3.96 5.89
C PHE A 47 -1.84 -3.75 6.61
N LEU A 48 -1.16 -4.83 6.98
CA LEU A 48 0.15 -4.76 7.65
C LEU A 48 1.25 -4.21 6.73
N SER A 49 1.14 -4.44 5.41
CA SER A 49 2.13 -3.95 4.44
C SER A 49 2.18 -2.44 4.36
N HIS A 50 1.10 -1.74 4.74
CA HIS A 50 1.10 -0.28 4.79
C HIS A 50 2.19 0.23 5.74
N ALA A 51 2.11 -0.15 7.02
CA ALA A 51 3.08 0.24 8.04
C ALA A 51 4.53 -0.13 7.65
N VAL A 52 4.74 -1.29 7.02
CA VAL A 52 6.06 -1.69 6.52
C VAL A 52 6.55 -0.76 5.42
N VAL A 53 5.70 -0.39 4.47
CA VAL A 53 6.07 0.51 3.38
C VAL A 53 6.39 1.91 3.93
N ASP A 54 5.60 2.45 4.86
CA ASP A 54 5.88 3.77 5.44
C ASP A 54 7.12 3.79 6.32
N THR A 55 7.32 2.74 7.13
CA THR A 55 8.55 2.53 7.90
C THR A 55 9.77 2.57 6.99
N LEU A 56 9.69 2.00 5.79
CA LEU A 56 10.80 2.06 4.82
C LEU A 56 10.88 3.43 4.13
N ALA A 57 9.73 4.04 3.83
CA ALA A 57 9.64 5.32 3.14
C ALA A 57 10.21 6.48 3.96
N ILE A 58 10.20 6.40 5.29
CA ILE A 58 10.77 7.47 6.14
C ILE A 58 12.28 7.62 5.94
N PHE A 59 12.96 6.58 5.45
CA PHE A 59 14.40 6.58 5.15
C PHE A 59 14.71 6.98 3.71
N THR A 60 13.70 7.28 2.88
CA THR A 60 13.86 7.65 1.47
C THR A 60 13.56 9.13 1.21
N TYR A 61 13.46 9.52 -0.07
CA TYR A 61 13.11 10.88 -0.48
C TYR A 61 11.64 11.20 -0.15
N HIS A 62 11.38 11.58 1.10
CA HIS A 62 10.03 11.76 1.59
C HIS A 62 9.49 13.22 1.47
N ASP A 63 10.20 14.12 0.78
CA ASP A 63 9.79 15.53 0.56
C ASP A 63 9.02 15.72 -0.76
N GLY A 64 7.96 14.93 -0.95
CA GLY A 64 7.05 15.04 -2.10
C GLY A 64 5.95 16.07 -1.84
N SER A 65 5.97 17.19 -2.55
CA SER A 65 4.99 18.27 -2.41
C SER A 65 4.40 18.69 -3.76
N PRO A 66 3.06 18.88 -3.86
CA PRO A 66 2.41 19.33 -5.09
C PRO A 66 2.79 20.78 -5.47
N SER A 67 3.33 21.56 -4.52
CA SER A 67 3.71 22.97 -4.70
C SER A 67 5.19 23.24 -4.38
N GLY A 68 5.99 22.18 -4.18
CA GLY A 68 7.42 22.28 -3.87
C GLY A 68 8.32 22.63 -5.07
N SER A 69 9.60 22.27 -4.97
CA SER A 69 10.58 22.41 -6.06
C SER A 69 10.12 21.66 -7.34
N LEU A 70 10.72 21.94 -8.50
CA LEU A 70 10.41 21.19 -9.73
C LEU A 70 10.61 19.68 -9.53
N PHE A 71 11.73 19.28 -8.90
CA PHE A 71 12.01 17.89 -8.59
C PHE A 71 10.96 17.27 -7.67
N SER A 72 10.65 17.92 -6.54
CA SER A 72 9.63 17.47 -5.59
C SER A 72 8.26 17.28 -6.24
N ARG A 73 7.86 18.21 -7.12
CA ARG A 73 6.60 18.12 -7.88
C ARG A 73 6.60 16.95 -8.86
N ILE A 74 7.71 16.72 -9.58
CA ILE A 74 7.84 15.57 -10.50
C ILE A 74 7.69 14.26 -9.74
N VAL A 75 8.37 14.12 -8.59
CA VAL A 75 8.28 12.91 -7.78
C VAL A 75 6.86 12.71 -7.24
N PHE A 76 6.27 13.75 -6.64
CA PHE A 76 4.90 13.71 -6.11
C PHE A 76 3.89 13.29 -7.19
N TRP A 77 3.86 14.00 -8.32
CA TRP A 77 2.91 13.71 -9.39
C TRP A 77 3.22 12.39 -10.09
N GLY A 78 4.49 12.00 -10.21
CA GLY A 78 4.90 10.71 -10.72
C GLY A 78 4.32 9.55 -9.90
N TRP A 79 4.43 9.61 -8.57
CA TRP A 79 3.84 8.60 -7.69
C TRP A 79 2.31 8.60 -7.72
N MET A 80 1.69 9.78 -7.77
CA MET A 80 0.22 9.90 -7.87
C MET A 80 -0.32 9.31 -9.18
N LEU A 81 0.26 9.70 -10.32
CA LEU A 81 -0.15 9.22 -11.63
C LEU A 81 0.13 7.72 -11.80
N GLY A 82 1.30 7.26 -11.34
CA GLY A 82 1.64 5.84 -11.32
C GLY A 82 0.66 5.01 -10.49
N GLY A 83 0.31 5.49 -9.29
CA GLY A 83 -0.70 4.89 -8.43
C GLY A 83 -2.06 4.80 -9.13
N ALA A 84 -2.58 5.91 -9.67
CA ALA A 84 -3.86 5.95 -10.37
C ALA A 84 -3.89 5.02 -11.60
N ALA A 85 -2.83 5.00 -12.40
CA ALA A 85 -2.70 4.10 -13.54
C ALA A 85 -2.71 2.62 -13.11
N THR A 86 -2.00 2.30 -12.04
CA THR A 86 -1.93 0.93 -11.49
C THR A 86 -3.26 0.48 -10.92
N ILE A 87 -3.97 1.34 -10.19
CA ILE A 87 -5.33 1.07 -9.70
C ILE A 87 -6.24 0.76 -10.89
N THR A 88 -6.25 1.63 -11.92
CA THR A 88 -7.08 1.46 -13.11
C THR A 88 -6.78 0.13 -13.81
N TRP A 89 -5.50 -0.14 -14.08
CA TRP A 89 -5.05 -1.40 -14.68
C TRP A 89 -5.45 -2.61 -13.84
N SER A 90 -5.32 -2.53 -12.51
CA SER A 90 -5.63 -3.62 -11.59
C SER A 90 -7.11 -4.00 -11.64
N LEU A 91 -8.00 -3.01 -11.65
CA LEU A 91 -9.45 -3.21 -11.67
C LEU A 91 -9.90 -3.78 -13.02
N TRP A 92 -9.32 -3.33 -14.12
CA TRP A 92 -9.56 -3.91 -15.45
C TRP A 92 -9.04 -5.35 -15.58
N THR A 93 -7.91 -5.67 -14.94
CA THR A 93 -7.29 -7.00 -15.04
C THR A 93 -7.98 -8.01 -14.13
N ASN A 94 -8.25 -7.64 -12.88
CA ASN A 94 -8.93 -8.47 -11.89
C ASN A 94 -9.40 -7.62 -10.70
N VAL A 95 -10.71 -7.42 -10.59
CA VAL A 95 -11.35 -6.63 -9.52
C VAL A 95 -10.92 -7.02 -8.11
N ARG A 96 -10.46 -8.27 -7.88
CA ARG A 96 -9.99 -8.70 -6.57
C ARG A 96 -8.77 -7.92 -6.08
N TYR A 97 -7.93 -7.42 -6.99
CA TYR A 97 -6.83 -6.53 -6.61
C TYR A 97 -7.33 -5.27 -5.91
N GLY A 98 -8.52 -4.80 -6.27
CA GLY A 98 -9.17 -3.67 -5.61
C GLY A 98 -9.36 -3.88 -4.11
N TYR A 99 -9.60 -5.11 -3.63
CA TYR A 99 -9.71 -5.38 -2.20
C TYR A 99 -8.38 -5.19 -1.46
N GLY A 100 -7.27 -5.67 -2.04
CA GLY A 100 -5.94 -5.51 -1.45
C GLY A 100 -5.51 -4.04 -1.46
N ILE A 101 -5.77 -3.33 -2.56
CA ILE A 101 -5.53 -1.89 -2.70
C ILE A 101 -6.35 -1.09 -1.70
N LEU A 102 -7.63 -1.41 -1.55
CA LEU A 102 -8.48 -0.72 -0.57
C LEU A 102 -7.95 -0.93 0.86
N MET A 103 -7.56 -2.17 1.21
CA MET A 103 -7.10 -2.47 2.56
C MET A 103 -5.74 -1.88 2.91
N VAL A 104 -4.86 -1.63 1.94
CA VAL A 104 -3.60 -0.91 2.21
C VAL A 104 -3.82 0.60 2.27
N LEU A 105 -4.78 1.16 1.51
CA LEU A 105 -5.09 2.59 1.53
C LEU A 105 -6.04 3.01 2.67
N ILE A 106 -6.74 2.06 3.30
CA ILE A 106 -7.64 2.35 4.42
C ILE A 106 -6.91 3.03 5.58
N TYR A 107 -5.61 2.75 5.71
CA TYR A 107 -4.76 3.26 6.76
C TYR A 107 -4.58 4.78 6.63
N ASP A 108 -4.18 5.25 5.44
CA ASP A 108 -4.13 6.68 5.09
C ASP A 108 -5.51 7.34 5.15
N LEU A 109 -6.54 6.67 4.63
CA LEU A 109 -7.91 7.21 4.65
C LEU A 109 -8.43 7.37 6.08
N TRP A 110 -8.07 6.45 6.97
CA TRP A 110 -8.45 6.53 8.38
C TRP A 110 -7.68 7.66 9.07
N ASP A 111 -6.34 7.65 9.02
CA ASP A 111 -5.53 8.58 9.80
C ASP A 111 -5.50 9.98 9.22
N HIS A 112 -5.26 10.12 7.92
CA HIS A 112 -5.07 11.42 7.29
C HIS A 112 -6.36 12.06 6.81
N TYR A 113 -7.38 11.26 6.49
CA TYR A 113 -8.65 11.81 6.03
C TYR A 113 -9.68 11.83 7.16
N LEU A 114 -10.09 10.68 7.70
CA LEU A 114 -11.20 10.62 8.64
C LEU A 114 -10.84 11.25 9.99
N LEU A 115 -9.78 10.79 10.65
CA LEU A 115 -9.41 11.28 11.98
C LEU A 115 -9.07 12.77 11.96
N ARG A 116 -8.21 13.22 11.02
CA ARG A 116 -7.87 14.65 10.88
C ARG A 116 -9.07 15.51 10.55
N PHE A 117 -9.99 15.01 9.71
CA PHE A 117 -11.22 15.73 9.42
C PHE A 117 -12.09 15.87 10.66
N THR A 118 -12.33 14.80 11.39
CA THR A 118 -13.13 14.84 12.62
C THR A 118 -12.50 15.75 13.67
N ASP A 119 -11.19 15.69 13.90
CA ASP A 119 -10.52 16.56 14.86
C ASP A 119 -10.62 18.03 14.44
N GLY A 120 -10.42 18.33 13.15
CA GLY A 120 -10.56 19.68 12.60
C GLY A 120 -11.99 20.23 12.68
N VAL A 121 -13.02 19.40 12.47
CA VAL A 121 -14.43 19.78 12.67
C VAL A 121 -14.66 20.19 14.12
N LEU A 122 -14.13 19.43 15.07
CA LEU A 122 -14.25 19.72 16.50
C LEU A 122 -13.49 20.99 16.92
N ASP A 123 -12.43 21.35 16.19
CA ASP A 123 -11.71 22.62 16.36
C ASP A 123 -12.33 23.80 15.61
N GLY A 124 -13.46 23.62 14.93
CA GLY A 124 -14.12 24.67 14.16
C GLY A 124 -13.43 25.01 12.83
N PHE A 125 -12.80 24.03 12.19
CA PHE A 125 -12.09 24.13 10.91
C PHE A 125 -10.97 25.19 10.88
N PRO A 126 -9.95 25.11 11.77
CA PRO A 126 -8.84 26.05 11.73
C PRO A 126 -8.06 25.93 10.43
N ALA A 127 -7.42 27.01 9.99
CA ALA A 127 -6.62 27.00 8.77
C ALA A 127 -5.54 25.89 8.84
N ARG A 128 -5.41 25.11 7.77
CA ARG A 128 -4.46 24.00 7.63
C ARG A 128 -4.66 22.82 8.60
N PHE A 129 -5.84 22.63 9.17
CA PHE A 129 -6.13 21.51 10.09
C PHE A 129 -5.76 20.12 9.53
N MET A 130 -5.88 19.91 8.21
CA MET A 130 -5.47 18.66 7.54
C MET A 130 -3.95 18.41 7.57
N GLY A 131 -3.15 19.45 7.85
CA GLY A 131 -1.70 19.37 7.95
C GLY A 131 -1.19 19.01 9.35
N HIS A 132 -2.07 18.94 10.36
CA HIS A 132 -1.69 18.62 11.74
C HIS A 132 -2.05 17.18 12.08
N TYR A 133 -1.27 16.56 12.96
CA TYR A 133 -1.65 15.28 13.57
C TYR A 133 -2.85 15.47 14.49
N THR A 134 -3.67 14.43 14.60
CA THR A 134 -4.81 14.48 15.52
C THR A 134 -4.31 14.36 16.95
N HIS A 135 -4.83 15.21 17.83
CA HIS A 135 -4.48 15.22 19.25
C HIS A 135 -5.56 14.54 20.12
N ARG A 136 -6.83 14.61 19.70
CA ARG A 136 -7.94 13.94 20.42
C ARG A 136 -8.04 12.44 20.14
N PHE A 137 -7.53 12.01 18.99
CA PHE A 137 -7.70 10.64 18.48
C PHE A 137 -6.36 9.91 18.30
N GLU A 138 -5.32 10.30 19.03
CA GLU A 138 -3.98 9.70 18.95
C GLU A 138 -4.03 8.17 19.12
N ALA A 139 -4.78 7.67 20.11
CA ALA A 139 -4.93 6.25 20.37
C ALA A 139 -5.65 5.47 19.26
N LEU A 140 -6.33 6.16 18.34
CA LEU A 140 -7.00 5.56 17.18
C LEU A 140 -6.15 5.63 15.91
N GLN A 141 -5.00 6.32 15.95
CA GLN A 141 -4.12 6.43 14.79
C GLN A 141 -3.51 5.06 14.49
N LEU A 142 -3.72 4.58 13.28
CA LEU A 142 -3.13 3.33 12.83
C LEU A 142 -1.60 3.48 12.72
N HIS A 143 -1.08 4.65 12.35
CA HIS A 143 0.34 4.98 12.25
C HIS A 143 1.14 4.66 13.53
N GLN A 144 0.50 4.47 14.69
CA GLN A 144 1.15 3.91 15.89
C GLN A 144 1.86 2.56 15.61
N LEU A 145 1.36 1.75 14.68
CA LEU A 145 2.06 0.52 14.27
C LEU A 145 3.35 0.80 13.48
N GLU A 146 3.37 1.82 12.63
CA GLU A 146 4.59 2.27 11.94
C GLU A 146 5.61 2.77 12.96
N TRP A 147 5.18 3.64 13.90
CA TRP A 147 6.04 4.13 14.97
C TRP A 147 6.61 3.00 15.82
N LEU A 148 5.78 2.01 16.17
CA LEU A 148 6.24 0.82 16.88
C LEU A 148 7.35 0.08 16.10
N LEU A 149 7.19 -0.08 14.78
CA LEU A 149 8.22 -0.74 13.95
C LEU A 149 9.51 0.11 13.89
N LEU A 150 9.38 1.42 13.72
CA LEU A 150 10.51 2.34 13.69
C LEU A 150 11.29 2.31 15.01
N ASP A 151 10.59 2.43 16.13
CA ASP A 151 11.21 2.45 17.45
C ASP A 151 11.82 1.09 17.82
N SER A 152 11.22 -0.01 17.37
CA SER A 152 11.71 -1.36 17.68
C SER A 152 12.91 -1.78 16.84
N PHE A 153 12.98 -1.37 15.58
CA PHE A 153 13.95 -1.91 14.62
C PHE A 153 14.91 -0.88 14.03
N PHE A 154 14.56 0.41 14.07
CA PHE A 154 15.27 1.47 13.34
C PHE A 154 15.50 2.75 14.15
N ALA A 155 15.44 2.70 15.49
CA ALA A 155 15.55 3.87 16.35
C ALA A 155 16.81 4.73 16.08
N ASP A 156 17.93 4.09 15.72
CA ASP A 156 19.23 4.74 15.51
C ASP A 156 19.62 4.86 14.03
N VAL A 157 18.70 4.60 13.09
CA VAL A 157 18.99 4.69 11.66
C VAL A 157 18.79 6.12 11.17
N GLU A 158 19.80 6.67 10.50
CA GLU A 158 19.75 8.01 9.93
C GLU A 158 18.64 8.12 8.88
N ARG A 159 17.87 9.21 8.97
CA ARG A 159 16.76 9.49 8.06
C ARG A 159 17.22 10.46 6.98
N HIS A 160 17.14 10.07 5.72
CA HIS A 160 17.59 10.87 4.57
C HIS A 160 16.47 11.72 3.97
N TYR A 161 15.66 12.33 4.84
CA TYR A 161 14.50 13.12 4.44
C TYR A 161 14.92 14.29 3.53
N GLY A 162 14.36 14.34 2.32
CA GLY A 162 14.58 15.43 1.38
C GLY A 162 15.88 15.35 0.57
N ASP A 163 16.70 14.31 0.72
CA ASP A 163 17.85 14.07 -0.16
C ASP A 163 17.41 13.45 -1.51
N PRO A 164 17.53 14.15 -2.65
CA PRO A 164 17.12 13.65 -3.95
C PRO A 164 17.77 12.32 -4.37
N GLN A 165 18.97 12.01 -3.85
CA GLN A 165 19.65 10.76 -4.17
C GLN A 165 18.86 9.53 -3.71
N PHE A 166 18.11 9.67 -2.62
CA PHE A 166 17.33 8.59 -2.04
C PHE A 166 16.03 8.27 -2.80
N VAL A 167 15.67 9.04 -3.83
CA VAL A 167 14.64 8.62 -4.81
C VAL A 167 15.03 7.32 -5.51
N ALA A 168 16.33 7.06 -5.71
CA ALA A 168 16.77 5.80 -6.31
C ALA A 168 16.32 4.59 -5.48
N VAL A 169 16.30 4.71 -4.16
CA VAL A 169 15.83 3.63 -3.26
C VAL A 169 14.33 3.39 -3.46
N GLU A 170 13.53 4.44 -3.57
CA GLU A 170 12.09 4.36 -3.88
C GLU A 170 11.84 3.67 -5.22
N LEU A 171 12.59 4.07 -6.26
CA LEU A 171 12.50 3.48 -7.59
C LEU A 171 12.87 1.99 -7.59
N LEU A 172 13.93 1.61 -6.88
CA LEU A 172 14.33 0.22 -6.72
C LEU A 172 13.26 -0.60 -5.99
N PHE A 173 12.69 -0.04 -4.93
CA PHE A 173 11.63 -0.69 -4.15
C PHE A 173 10.37 -0.91 -5.00
N VAL A 174 9.89 0.14 -5.67
CA VAL A 174 8.75 0.07 -6.60
C VAL A 174 9.05 -0.89 -7.75
N GLY A 175 10.25 -0.84 -8.33
CA GLY A 175 10.68 -1.77 -9.38
C GLY A 175 10.65 -3.22 -8.91
N GLY A 176 11.08 -3.48 -7.68
CA GLY A 176 11.00 -4.79 -7.04
C GLY A 176 9.56 -5.28 -6.85
N LEU A 177 8.64 -4.40 -6.45
CA LEU A 177 7.22 -4.72 -6.33
C LEU A 177 6.59 -5.01 -7.70
N ILE A 178 6.92 -4.23 -8.74
CA ILE A 178 6.46 -4.48 -10.12
C ILE A 178 6.97 -5.84 -10.61
N ALA A 179 8.27 -6.12 -10.45
CA ALA A 179 8.87 -7.39 -10.85
C ALA A 179 8.23 -8.58 -10.11
N SER A 180 8.02 -8.43 -8.79
CA SER A 180 7.34 -9.42 -7.95
C SER A 180 5.91 -9.67 -8.43
N LEU A 181 5.16 -8.61 -8.70
CA LEU A 181 3.79 -8.71 -9.18
C LEU A 181 3.72 -9.35 -10.57
N ALA A 182 4.62 -8.98 -11.49
CA ALA A 182 4.71 -9.59 -12.82
C ALA A 182 5.03 -11.09 -12.73
N PHE A 183 5.97 -11.46 -11.86
CA PHE A 183 6.29 -12.86 -11.58
C PHE A 183 5.08 -13.60 -11.02
N LEU A 184 4.43 -13.07 -9.99
CA LEU A 184 3.25 -13.66 -9.36
C LEU A 184 2.07 -13.77 -10.34
N HIS A 185 1.84 -12.75 -11.14
CA HIS A 185 0.78 -12.78 -12.16
C HIS A 185 0.99 -13.89 -13.19
N ARG A 186 2.26 -14.15 -13.57
CA ARG A 186 2.61 -15.21 -14.52
C ARG A 186 2.56 -16.60 -13.91
N TRP A 187 3.11 -16.77 -12.71
CA TRP A 187 3.36 -18.09 -12.11
C TRP A 187 2.35 -18.51 -11.05
N ARG A 188 1.60 -17.57 -10.49
CA ARG A 188 0.63 -17.72 -9.41
C ARG A 188 -0.61 -16.84 -9.64
N PRO A 189 -1.32 -16.97 -10.76
CA PRO A 189 -2.45 -16.08 -11.03
C PRO A 189 -3.56 -16.24 -9.98
N LEU A 190 -4.13 -15.12 -9.52
CA LEU A 190 -5.29 -15.09 -8.61
C LEU A 190 -6.53 -15.80 -9.19
N ILE A 191 -6.62 -15.91 -10.52
CA ILE A 191 -7.67 -16.65 -11.24
C ILE A 191 -6.99 -17.70 -12.14
N PRO A 192 -7.33 -18.99 -12.04
CA PRO A 192 -6.85 -20.01 -12.98
C PRO A 192 -7.28 -19.68 -14.42
N ARG A 193 -6.38 -19.88 -15.40
CA ARG A 193 -6.66 -19.63 -16.83
C ARG A 193 -7.96 -20.29 -17.33
N SER A 194 -8.37 -21.41 -16.74
CA SER A 194 -9.60 -22.13 -17.09
C SER A 194 -10.91 -21.41 -16.73
N LYS A 195 -10.87 -20.43 -15.81
CA LYS A 195 -12.05 -19.61 -15.44
C LYS A 195 -12.06 -18.23 -16.12
N ARG A 196 -11.07 -17.91 -16.97
CA ARG A 196 -11.19 -16.79 -17.91
C ARG A 196 -12.19 -17.21 -18.99
N ARG A 197 -13.49 -16.97 -18.74
CA ARG A 197 -14.52 -17.06 -19.78
C ARG A 197 -14.01 -16.30 -21.01
N LYS A 198 -14.08 -16.95 -22.19
CA LYS A 198 -13.97 -16.25 -23.48
C LYS A 198 -14.96 -15.07 -23.43
N PRO A 199 -14.53 -13.83 -23.67
CA PRO A 199 -15.48 -12.79 -23.95
C PRO A 199 -16.05 -13.09 -25.34
N ASN A 200 -17.35 -13.38 -25.35
CA ASN A 200 -18.24 -13.44 -26.51
C ASN A 200 -18.10 -14.68 -27.41
N GLY A 201 -19.05 -15.60 -27.24
CA GLY A 201 -19.76 -16.16 -28.40
C GLY A 201 -20.86 -15.19 -28.80
#